data_AF-A0A519DHY0-F1
#
_entry.id   AF-A0A519DHY0-F1
#
_cell.length_a   1.000
_cell.length_b   1.000
_cell.length_c   1.000
_cell.angle_alpha   90.00
_cell.angle_beta   90.00
_cell.angle_gamma   90.00
#
_symmetry.space_group_name_H-M   'P 1'
#
loop_
_entity.id
_entity.type
_entity.pdbx_description
1 polymer ?
#
loop_
_entity_poly.entity_id
_entity_poly.type
_entity_poly.pdbx_seq_one_letter_code
_entity_poly.pdbx_strand_id
1 'polypeptide(L)'
;MSGVRRAMLEMGLATCCVLCDAPDDAGTNRCRQCIATHKDVRERVSELPTQSLASQWSKELFQMLARPSSYEHDDTHGEWMTAYAQLLHGQSKKPRATTQEDVEAAFEAARQKKKMNTLREMANQSKWKDSDPTEKELHDLSQELPLDMVDSSGVRTVPSKEITQVDRSERPGEDHELTARVQANAASQDAPDDLRDLMVDLKVGEKRAERKQWKDVVDDVEDLFD
;
A
#
# COMPACT_ATOMS: atom_id res chain seq x y z
N MET A 1 9.84 -27.78 10.21
CA MET A 1 10.53 -27.57 11.50
C MET A 1 10.14 -28.73 12.40
N SER A 2 11.10 -29.40 13.07
CA SER A 2 10.75 -30.43 14.04
C SER A 2 10.05 -29.82 15.26
N GLY A 3 9.50 -30.67 16.14
CA GLY A 3 8.87 -30.24 17.39
C GLY A 3 9.80 -29.49 18.35
N VAL A 4 11.11 -29.75 18.33
CA VAL A 4 12.08 -29.14 19.28
C VAL A 4 12.33 -27.67 18.95
N ARG A 5 12.68 -27.36 17.70
CA ARG A 5 12.81 -25.97 17.23
C ARG A 5 11.50 -25.20 17.33
N ARG A 6 10.35 -25.87 17.13
CA ARG A 6 9.04 -25.26 17.29
C ARG A 6 8.77 -24.80 18.74
N ALA A 7 9.08 -25.63 19.73
CA ALA A 7 8.90 -25.26 21.15
C ALA A 7 9.76 -24.05 21.55
N MET A 8 11.02 -24.01 21.11
CA MET A 8 11.90 -22.86 21.37
C MET A 8 11.43 -21.60 20.63
N LEU A 9 10.88 -21.74 19.42
CA LEU A 9 10.33 -20.64 18.64
C LEU A 9 9.06 -20.05 19.30
N GLU A 10 8.16 -20.89 19.79
CA GLU A 10 6.98 -20.44 20.54
C GLU A 10 7.35 -19.70 21.85
N MET A 11 8.50 -20.03 22.44
CA MET A 11 9.05 -19.31 23.59
C MET A 11 9.84 -18.04 23.23
N GLY A 12 10.08 -17.74 21.95
CA GLY A 12 10.91 -16.60 21.52
C GLY A 12 12.42 -16.82 21.73
N LEU A 13 12.86 -18.07 21.81
CA LEU A 13 14.25 -18.45 22.08
C LEU A 13 14.82 -19.33 20.96
N ALA A 14 14.27 -19.22 19.76
CA ALA A 14 14.75 -19.96 18.58
C ALA A 14 16.24 -19.69 18.31
N THR A 15 16.73 -18.48 18.57
CA THR A 15 18.14 -18.09 18.41
C THR A 15 19.08 -18.97 19.23
N CYS A 16 18.71 -19.24 20.49
CA CYS A 16 19.48 -20.11 21.38
C CYS A 16 19.55 -21.55 20.85
N CYS A 17 18.49 -22.01 20.17
CA CYS A 17 18.48 -23.33 19.56
C CYS A 17 19.45 -23.42 18.36
N VAL A 18 19.53 -22.37 17.54
CA VAL A 18 20.48 -22.30 16.41
C VAL A 18 21.92 -22.25 16.89
N LEU A 19 22.20 -21.51 17.98
CA LEU A 19 23.54 -21.43 18.58
C LEU A 19 24.03 -22.74 19.22
N CYS A 20 23.12 -23.64 19.59
CA CYS A 20 23.46 -24.91 20.22
C CYS A 20 24.07 -25.93 19.23
N ASP A 21 23.88 -25.73 17.93
CA ASP A 21 24.33 -26.61 16.83
C ASP A 21 23.92 -28.09 16.99
N ALA A 22 22.86 -28.35 17.75
CA ALA A 22 22.31 -29.69 17.90
C ALA A 22 21.38 -30.02 16.72
N PRO A 23 21.37 -31.29 16.23
CA PRO A 23 20.41 -31.71 15.23
C PRO A 23 18.98 -31.56 15.77
N ASP A 24 18.04 -31.21 14.88
CA ASP A 24 16.62 -30.97 15.21
C ASP A 24 15.85 -32.28 15.38
N ASP A 25 16.39 -33.21 16.18
CA ASP A 25 15.79 -34.51 16.43
C ASP A 25 15.00 -34.50 17.73
N ALA A 26 13.73 -34.93 17.65
CA ALA A 26 12.85 -35.02 18.79
C ALA A 26 13.37 -36.05 19.81
N GLY A 27 13.51 -35.65 21.08
CA GLY A 27 13.80 -36.56 22.18
C GLY A 27 15.26 -36.68 22.59
N THR A 28 16.18 -35.89 22.03
CA THR A 28 17.56 -35.84 22.54
C THR A 28 17.59 -35.25 23.97
N ASN A 29 18.35 -35.88 24.87
CA ASN A 29 18.46 -35.42 26.27
C ASN A 29 19.03 -34.00 26.37
N ARG A 30 19.95 -33.64 25.47
CA ARG A 30 20.54 -32.29 25.39
C ARG A 30 19.47 -31.22 25.12
N CYS A 31 18.60 -31.44 24.14
CA CYS A 31 17.54 -30.48 23.80
C CYS A 31 16.48 -30.40 24.91
N ARG A 32 16.14 -31.53 25.56
CA ARG A 32 15.23 -31.53 26.73
C ARG A 32 15.78 -30.69 27.87
N GLN A 33 17.07 -30.86 28.22
CA GLN A 33 17.71 -30.08 29.27
C GLN A 33 17.74 -28.59 28.92
N CYS A 34 18.09 -28.25 27.67
CA CYS A 34 18.12 -26.86 27.20
C CYS A 34 16.75 -26.19 27.30
N ILE A 35 15.69 -26.84 26.81
CA ILE A 35 14.32 -26.35 26.90
C ILE A 35 13.90 -26.15 28.36
N ALA A 36 14.20 -27.12 29.24
CA ALA A 36 13.88 -27.02 30.67
C ALA A 36 14.60 -25.81 31.31
N THR A 37 15.90 -25.65 31.07
CA THR A 37 16.66 -24.52 31.61
C THR A 37 16.14 -23.17 31.15
N HIS A 38 15.76 -23.03 29.88
CA HIS A 38 15.20 -21.78 29.37
C HIS A 38 13.80 -21.50 29.93
N LYS A 39 12.99 -22.54 30.13
CA LYS A 39 11.69 -22.43 30.79
C LYS A 39 11.84 -21.95 32.23
N ASP A 40 12.76 -22.55 32.99
CA ASP A 40 13.02 -22.18 34.39
C ASP A 40 13.52 -20.73 34.52
N VAL A 41 14.41 -20.28 33.62
CA VAL A 41 14.88 -18.89 33.61
C VAL A 41 13.73 -17.93 33.34
N ARG A 42 12.84 -18.25 32.41
CA ARG A 42 11.69 -17.40 32.09
C ARG A 42 10.70 -17.32 33.26
N GLU A 43 10.48 -18.43 33.95
CA GLU A 43 9.64 -18.49 35.16
C GLU A 43 10.25 -17.61 36.28
N ARG A 44 11.54 -17.77 36.57
CA ARG A 44 12.24 -16.91 37.56
C ARG A 44 12.20 -15.43 37.21
N VAL A 45 12.32 -15.08 35.93
CA VAL A 45 12.20 -13.69 35.48
C VAL A 45 10.78 -13.16 35.67
N SER A 46 9.76 -14.00 35.52
CA SER A 46 8.36 -13.62 35.77
C SER A 46 8.05 -13.40 37.26
N GLU A 47 8.80 -14.05 38.16
CA GLU A 47 8.70 -13.89 39.61
C GLU A 47 9.41 -12.62 40.13
N LEU A 48 10.27 -12.00 39.31
CA LEU A 48 10.96 -10.77 39.71
C LEU A 48 9.96 -9.62 39.93
N PRO A 49 10.24 -8.71 40.89
CA PRO A 49 9.42 -7.51 41.08
C PRO A 49 9.34 -6.71 39.78
N THR A 50 8.12 -6.35 39.36
CA THR A 50 7.86 -5.73 38.05
C THR A 50 8.61 -4.42 37.83
N GLN A 51 8.84 -3.66 38.89
CA GLN A 51 9.57 -2.39 38.90
C GLN A 51 11.09 -2.52 39.08
N SER A 52 11.61 -3.74 39.22
CA SER A 52 13.05 -3.93 39.31
C SER A 52 13.71 -3.74 37.94
N LEU A 53 14.89 -3.10 37.93
CA LEU A 53 15.72 -2.95 36.73
C LEU A 53 15.99 -4.31 36.08
N ALA A 54 16.22 -5.35 36.90
CA ALA A 54 16.44 -6.72 36.43
C ALA A 54 15.23 -7.29 35.67
N SER A 55 14.01 -7.06 36.15
CA SER A 55 12.76 -7.47 35.45
C SER A 55 12.59 -6.73 34.12
N GLN A 56 12.85 -5.42 34.10
CA GLN A 56 12.72 -4.62 32.88
C GLN A 56 13.74 -5.05 31.83
N TRP A 57 15.02 -5.11 32.21
CA TRP A 57 16.10 -5.49 31.31
C TRP A 57 15.96 -6.92 30.79
N SER A 58 15.57 -7.88 31.65
CA SER A 58 15.34 -9.26 31.20
C SER A 58 14.19 -9.37 30.19
N LYS A 59 13.08 -8.63 30.39
CA LYS A 59 11.97 -8.59 29.43
C LYS A 59 12.40 -8.01 28.08
N GLU A 60 13.16 -6.92 28.11
CA GLU A 60 13.70 -6.28 26.91
C GLU A 60 14.62 -7.25 26.14
N LEU A 61 15.53 -7.94 26.84
CA LEU A 61 16.40 -8.95 26.25
C LEU A 61 15.61 -10.11 25.63
N PHE A 62 14.55 -10.59 26.29
CA PHE A 62 13.69 -11.63 25.71
C PHE A 62 12.92 -11.14 24.47
N GLN A 63 12.49 -9.88 24.43
CA GLN A 63 11.83 -9.31 23.25
C GLN A 63 12.81 -9.19 22.07
N MET A 64 14.02 -8.71 22.33
CA MET A 64 15.11 -8.67 21.35
C MET A 64 15.41 -10.06 20.78
N LEU A 65 15.59 -11.07 21.64
CA LEU A 65 15.87 -12.44 21.21
C LEU A 65 14.71 -13.09 20.43
N ALA A 66 13.46 -12.74 20.77
CA ALA A 66 12.29 -13.27 20.09
C ALA A 66 12.11 -12.70 18.68
N ARG A 67 12.52 -11.45 18.45
CA ARG A 67 12.43 -10.76 17.15
C ARG A 67 13.69 -9.95 16.84
N PRO A 68 14.85 -10.58 16.61
CA PRO A 68 16.11 -9.86 16.42
C PRO A 68 16.06 -8.86 15.25
N SER A 69 15.35 -9.21 14.17
CA SER A 69 15.19 -8.34 13.00
C SER A 69 14.53 -6.98 13.28
N SER A 70 13.79 -6.86 14.38
CA SER A 70 13.15 -5.59 14.78
C SER A 70 14.10 -4.65 15.53
N TYR A 71 15.27 -5.14 15.95
CA TYR A 71 16.22 -4.41 16.80
C TYR A 71 17.62 -4.31 16.18
N GLU A 72 17.74 -4.50 14.86
CA GLU A 72 19.02 -4.40 14.13
C GLU A 72 19.64 -3.00 14.21
N HIS A 73 18.81 -1.98 14.47
CA HIS A 73 19.24 -0.58 14.58
C HIS A 73 19.46 -0.13 16.03
N ASP A 74 19.47 -1.04 17.00
CA ASP A 74 19.77 -0.68 18.39
C ASP A 74 21.25 -0.27 18.54
N ASP A 75 21.51 0.83 19.24
CA ASP A 75 22.86 1.40 19.39
C ASP A 75 23.85 0.45 20.08
N THR A 76 23.35 -0.44 20.95
CA THR A 76 24.20 -1.31 21.77
C THR A 76 24.15 -2.77 21.33
N HIS A 77 22.98 -3.26 20.94
CA HIS A 77 22.73 -4.66 20.60
C HIS A 77 22.55 -4.89 19.11
N GLY A 78 22.48 -3.84 18.28
CA GLY A 78 22.15 -3.93 16.86
C GLY A 78 23.02 -4.91 16.09
N GLU A 79 24.34 -4.85 16.28
CA GLU A 79 25.29 -5.77 15.64
C GLU A 79 24.96 -7.25 15.93
N TRP A 80 24.61 -7.56 17.19
CA TRP A 80 24.22 -8.90 17.61
C TRP A 80 22.83 -9.29 17.09
N MET A 81 21.90 -8.34 17.07
CA MET A 81 20.55 -8.56 16.56
C MET A 81 20.55 -8.86 15.06
N THR A 82 21.38 -8.18 14.28
CA THR A 82 21.61 -8.50 12.87
C THR A 82 22.19 -9.91 12.70
N ALA A 83 23.19 -10.29 13.50
CA ALA A 83 23.77 -11.64 13.45
C ALA A 83 22.73 -12.72 13.80
N TYR A 84 21.92 -12.50 14.84
CA TYR A 84 20.86 -13.41 15.25
C TYR A 84 19.72 -13.52 14.22
N ALA A 85 19.31 -12.41 13.60
CA ALA A 85 18.34 -12.41 12.52
C ALA A 85 18.85 -13.27 11.33
N GLN A 86 20.11 -13.07 10.93
CA GLN A 86 20.75 -13.87 9.88
C GLN A 86 20.79 -15.37 10.23
N LEU A 87 21.09 -15.72 11.48
CA LEU A 87 21.08 -17.12 11.93
C LEU A 87 19.67 -17.74 11.88
N LEU A 88 18.64 -17.00 12.29
CA LEU A 88 17.24 -17.46 12.30
C LEU A 88 16.65 -17.63 10.91
N HIS A 89 16.88 -16.66 10.02
CA HIS A 89 16.46 -16.74 8.62
C HIS A 89 17.30 -17.75 7.81
N GLY A 90 18.32 -18.33 8.46
CA GLY A 90 19.40 -19.07 7.82
C GLY A 90 20.34 -18.10 7.11
N GLN A 91 21.59 -18.51 6.87
CA GLN A 91 22.29 -17.93 5.73
C GLN A 91 21.35 -18.14 4.55
N SER A 92 20.74 -17.06 4.05
CA SER A 92 20.05 -17.13 2.77
C SER A 92 21.08 -17.80 1.88
N LYS A 93 20.78 -19.02 1.39
CA LYS A 93 21.66 -19.65 0.42
C LYS A 93 21.85 -18.56 -0.60
N LYS A 94 23.08 -18.01 -0.70
CA LYS A 94 23.36 -16.90 -1.62
C LYS A 94 22.65 -17.30 -2.89
N PRO A 95 21.66 -16.52 -3.36
CA PRO A 95 20.85 -16.94 -4.49
C PRO A 95 21.86 -17.37 -5.54
N ARG A 96 21.76 -18.63 -5.98
CA ARG A 96 22.69 -19.17 -6.97
C ARG A 96 22.74 -18.13 -8.09
N ALA A 97 23.95 -17.75 -8.50
CA ALA A 97 24.11 -16.76 -9.55
C ALA A 97 23.20 -17.16 -10.71
N THR A 98 22.30 -16.26 -11.09
CA THR A 98 21.31 -16.52 -12.14
C THR A 98 22.09 -16.87 -13.40
N THR A 99 21.90 -18.10 -13.87
CA THR A 99 22.56 -18.59 -15.07
C THR A 99 21.75 -18.19 -16.30
N GLN A 100 22.37 -18.21 -17.47
CA GLN A 100 21.69 -17.89 -18.72
C GLN A 100 20.50 -18.83 -18.98
N GLU A 101 20.63 -20.11 -18.59
CA GLU A 101 19.55 -21.10 -18.65
C GLU A 101 18.33 -20.70 -17.82
N ASP A 102 18.54 -20.11 -16.62
CA ASP A 102 17.44 -19.64 -15.76
C ASP A 102 16.68 -18.47 -16.41
N VAL A 103 17.41 -17.61 -17.13
CA VAL A 103 16.83 -16.48 -17.86
C VAL A 103 16.01 -16.98 -19.04
N GLU A 104 16.54 -17.91 -19.83
CA GLU A 104 15.86 -18.52 -20.98
C GLU A 104 14.58 -19.24 -20.53
N ALA A 105 14.63 -20.03 -19.46
CA ALA A 105 13.47 -20.69 -18.88
C ALA A 105 12.39 -19.69 -18.40
N ALA A 106 12.80 -18.57 -17.80
CA ALA A 106 11.87 -17.51 -17.38
C ALA A 106 11.17 -16.85 -18.59
N PHE A 107 11.89 -16.61 -19.69
CA PHE A 107 11.32 -16.08 -20.93
C PHE A 107 10.36 -17.08 -21.61
N GLU A 108 10.69 -18.36 -21.63
CA GLU A 108 9.78 -19.39 -22.14
C GLU A 108 8.49 -19.47 -21.33
N ALA A 109 8.60 -19.48 -19.99
CA ALA A 109 7.44 -19.45 -19.10
C ALA A 109 6.58 -18.19 -19.29
N ALA A 110 7.22 -17.04 -19.52
CA ALA A 110 6.53 -15.79 -19.80
C ALA A 110 5.84 -15.77 -21.19
N ARG A 111 6.42 -16.43 -22.20
CA ARG A 111 5.80 -16.61 -23.53
C ARG A 111 4.58 -17.53 -23.47
N GLN A 112 4.64 -18.58 -22.66
CA GLN A 112 3.51 -19.49 -22.47
C GLN A 112 2.36 -18.87 -21.66
N LYS A 113 2.67 -17.89 -20.79
CA LYS A 113 1.64 -17.11 -20.11
C LYS A 113 0.96 -16.16 -21.11
N LYS A 114 -0.23 -16.55 -21.58
CA LYS A 114 -1.14 -15.67 -22.32
C LYS A 114 -1.51 -14.50 -21.41
N LYS A 115 -0.97 -13.31 -21.69
CA LYS A 115 -1.35 -12.07 -21.00
C LYS A 115 -2.76 -11.70 -21.43
N MET A 116 -3.77 -12.09 -20.64
CA MET A 116 -5.11 -11.50 -20.79
C MET A 116 -5.02 -10.04 -20.38
N ASN A 117 -5.32 -9.14 -21.30
CA ASN A 117 -5.51 -7.73 -20.97
C ASN A 117 -6.98 -7.56 -20.59
N THR A 118 -7.25 -7.53 -19.29
CA THR A 118 -8.61 -7.43 -18.72
C THR A 118 -9.39 -6.25 -19.28
N LEU A 119 -8.76 -5.10 -19.50
CA LEU A 119 -9.41 -3.95 -20.12
C LEU A 119 -9.79 -4.25 -21.58
N ARG A 120 -8.88 -4.83 -22.37
CA ARG A 120 -9.16 -5.18 -23.77
C ARG A 120 -10.23 -6.27 -23.91
N GLU A 121 -10.29 -7.20 -22.94
CA GLU A 121 -11.21 -8.33 -22.99
C GLU A 121 -12.60 -8.01 -22.44
N MET A 122 -12.71 -7.16 -21.41
CA MET A 122 -14.02 -6.72 -20.89
C MET A 122 -14.61 -5.53 -21.65
N ALA A 123 -13.78 -4.59 -22.14
CA ALA A 123 -14.28 -3.38 -22.78
C ALA A 123 -14.71 -3.60 -24.24
N ASN A 124 -14.06 -4.52 -24.96
CA ASN A 124 -14.47 -4.85 -26.32
C ASN A 124 -15.32 -6.12 -26.31
N GLN A 125 -16.63 -5.93 -26.22
CA GLN A 125 -17.66 -6.99 -26.34
C GLN A 125 -18.23 -7.09 -27.77
N SER A 126 -17.55 -6.48 -28.76
CA SER A 126 -17.99 -6.56 -30.15
C SER A 126 -18.00 -8.01 -30.63
N LYS A 127 -19.10 -8.41 -31.28
CA LYS A 127 -19.23 -9.72 -31.93
C LYS A 127 -18.18 -9.91 -33.05
N TRP A 128 -17.63 -8.81 -33.57
CA TRP A 128 -16.62 -8.79 -34.63
C TRP A 128 -15.19 -8.53 -34.11
N LYS A 129 -14.94 -8.79 -32.82
CA LYS A 129 -13.64 -8.55 -32.19
C LYS A 129 -12.53 -9.42 -32.78
N ASP A 130 -12.82 -10.69 -33.02
CA ASP A 130 -11.85 -11.71 -33.45
C ASP A 130 -12.15 -12.28 -34.85
N SER A 131 -13.23 -11.83 -35.49
CA SER A 131 -13.65 -12.25 -36.83
C SER A 131 -14.38 -11.15 -37.56
N ASP A 132 -14.13 -11.02 -38.85
CA ASP A 132 -14.84 -10.08 -39.71
C ASP A 132 -16.35 -10.41 -39.80
N PRO A 133 -17.22 -9.40 -39.97
CA PRO A 133 -18.65 -9.62 -40.19
C PRO A 133 -18.90 -10.46 -41.44
N THR A 134 -19.93 -11.29 -41.40
CA THR A 134 -20.37 -12.00 -42.61
C THR A 134 -21.10 -11.07 -43.58
N GLU A 135 -21.10 -11.42 -44.87
CA GLU A 135 -21.72 -10.62 -45.94
C GLU A 135 -23.21 -10.34 -45.71
N LYS A 136 -23.92 -11.26 -45.04
CA LYS A 136 -25.32 -11.07 -44.62
C LYS A 136 -25.46 -10.01 -43.51
N GLU A 137 -24.60 -10.08 -42.49
CA GLU A 137 -24.60 -9.11 -41.40
C GLU A 137 -24.24 -7.70 -41.89
N LEU A 138 -23.32 -7.60 -42.86
CA LEU A 138 -23.01 -6.32 -43.52
C LEU A 138 -24.21 -5.78 -44.29
N HIS A 139 -24.95 -6.64 -44.98
CA HIS A 139 -26.14 -6.22 -45.72
C HIS A 139 -27.22 -5.70 -44.76
N ASP A 140 -27.50 -6.41 -43.67
CA ASP A 140 -28.48 -6.01 -42.66
C ASP A 140 -28.08 -4.68 -42.00
N LEU A 141 -26.80 -4.54 -41.60
CA LEU A 141 -26.27 -3.30 -41.02
C LEU A 141 -26.38 -2.11 -42.00
N SER A 142 -26.17 -2.36 -43.29
CA SER A 142 -26.28 -1.32 -44.32
C SER A 142 -27.69 -0.76 -44.45
N GLN A 143 -28.71 -1.55 -44.11
CA GLN A 143 -30.11 -1.09 -44.12
C GLN A 143 -30.49 -0.31 -42.86
N GLU A 144 -29.80 -0.55 -41.74
CA GLU A 144 -30.01 0.17 -40.47
C GLU A 144 -29.31 1.53 -40.44
N LEU A 145 -28.35 1.77 -41.35
CA LEU A 145 -27.64 3.04 -41.43
C LEU A 145 -28.57 4.14 -41.97
N PRO A 146 -28.67 5.29 -41.29
CA PRO A 146 -29.46 6.42 -41.78
C PRO A 146 -28.90 6.92 -43.12
N LEU A 147 -29.77 7.04 -44.11
CA LEU A 147 -29.42 7.50 -45.47
C LEU A 147 -29.23 9.03 -45.54
N ASP A 148 -29.64 9.71 -44.48
CA ASP A 148 -29.78 11.14 -44.30
C ASP A 148 -28.83 11.68 -43.23
N MET A 149 -27.61 11.12 -43.17
CA MET A 149 -26.53 11.72 -42.40
C MET A 149 -26.10 13.04 -43.05
N VAL A 150 -26.55 14.16 -42.49
CA VAL A 150 -25.99 15.47 -42.81
C VAL A 150 -24.58 15.52 -42.20
N ASP A 151 -23.57 15.50 -43.07
CA ASP A 151 -22.19 15.70 -42.65
C ASP A 151 -22.04 17.09 -42.01
N SER A 152 -21.92 17.11 -40.68
CA SER A 152 -21.66 18.33 -39.90
C SER A 152 -20.16 18.56 -39.70
N SER A 153 -19.30 17.69 -40.24
CA SER A 153 -17.87 17.89 -40.21
C SER A 153 -17.52 19.04 -41.16
N GLY A 154 -16.95 20.11 -40.59
CA GLY A 154 -16.62 21.34 -41.33
C GLY A 154 -17.62 22.49 -41.19
N VAL A 155 -18.68 22.37 -40.37
CA VAL A 155 -19.44 23.55 -39.94
C VAL A 155 -18.49 24.42 -39.11
N ARG A 156 -18.00 25.52 -39.71
CA ARG A 156 -17.21 26.52 -38.99
C ARG A 156 -18.06 27.05 -37.85
N THR A 157 -17.54 26.97 -36.62
CA THR A 157 -18.10 27.72 -35.50
C THR A 157 -18.08 29.20 -35.89
N VAL A 158 -19.24 29.84 -35.86
CA VAL A 158 -19.37 31.28 -36.11
C VAL A 158 -18.93 31.98 -34.82
N PRO A 159 -17.77 32.65 -34.76
CA PRO A 159 -17.24 33.19 -33.50
C PRO A 159 -18.12 34.29 -32.89
N SER A 160 -19.03 34.86 -33.67
CA SER A 160 -19.98 35.90 -33.23
C SER A 160 -21.23 35.37 -32.54
N LYS A 161 -21.35 34.06 -32.33
CA LYS A 161 -22.41 33.51 -31.48
C LYS A 161 -21.91 33.43 -30.05
N GLU A 162 -22.67 34.04 -29.15
CA GLU A 162 -22.46 33.96 -27.70
C GLU A 162 -22.48 32.48 -27.27
N ILE A 163 -21.41 32.05 -26.62
CA ILE A 163 -21.27 30.69 -26.12
C ILE A 163 -22.00 30.66 -24.78
N THR A 164 -23.05 29.85 -24.68
CA THR A 164 -23.78 29.68 -23.42
C THR A 164 -22.83 29.14 -22.34
N GLN A 165 -22.75 29.83 -21.20
CA GLN A 165 -21.95 29.38 -20.08
C GLN A 165 -22.42 28.00 -19.62
N VAL A 166 -21.49 27.04 -19.62
CA VAL A 166 -21.76 25.67 -19.18
C VAL A 166 -21.64 25.61 -17.66
N ASP A 167 -22.62 25.00 -17.00
CA ASP A 167 -22.55 24.74 -15.57
C ASP A 167 -21.41 23.76 -15.26
N ARG A 168 -20.46 24.19 -14.43
CA ARG A 168 -19.26 23.43 -14.03
C ARG A 168 -19.34 22.91 -12.60
N SER A 169 -20.45 23.12 -11.91
CA SER A 169 -20.63 22.77 -10.51
C SER A 169 -20.46 21.27 -10.21
N GLU A 170 -20.80 20.40 -11.17
CA GLU A 170 -20.74 18.94 -11.01
C GLU A 170 -19.39 18.32 -11.39
N ARG A 171 -18.36 19.10 -11.77
CA ARG A 171 -17.08 18.53 -12.20
C ARG A 171 -16.42 17.77 -11.03
N PRO A 172 -16.36 16.42 -11.06
CA PRO A 172 -15.79 15.65 -9.97
C PRO A 172 -14.27 15.88 -9.96
N GLY A 173 -13.76 16.54 -8.91
CA GLY A 173 -12.34 16.88 -8.78
C GLY A 173 -12.07 18.29 -8.27
N GLU A 174 -13.05 19.20 -8.32
CA GLU A 174 -12.96 20.55 -7.76
C GLU A 174 -14.00 20.77 -6.66
N ASP A 175 -14.12 19.81 -5.72
CA ASP A 175 -14.89 20.08 -4.50
C ASP A 175 -14.08 21.03 -3.60
N HIS A 176 -14.28 22.33 -3.83
CA HIS A 176 -13.62 23.41 -3.10
C HIS A 176 -14.01 23.47 -1.62
N GLU A 177 -15.17 22.92 -1.25
CA GLU A 177 -15.63 22.85 0.13
C GLU A 177 -14.95 21.70 0.87
N LEU A 178 -14.94 20.50 0.28
CA LEU A 178 -14.22 19.36 0.83
C LEU A 178 -12.71 19.63 0.92
N THR A 179 -12.13 20.24 -0.10
CA THR A 179 -10.71 20.62 -0.09
C THR A 179 -10.40 21.61 1.04
N ALA A 180 -11.26 22.62 1.25
CA ALA A 180 -11.10 23.57 2.34
C ALA A 180 -11.23 22.88 3.71
N ARG A 181 -12.18 21.96 3.87
CA ARG A 181 -12.35 21.18 5.11
C ARG A 181 -11.15 20.26 5.40
N VAL A 182 -10.60 19.59 4.39
CA VAL A 182 -9.42 18.72 4.55
C VAL A 182 -8.20 19.55 4.97
N GLN A 183 -7.96 20.68 4.32
CA GLN A 183 -6.86 21.59 4.68
C GLN A 183 -7.05 22.20 6.07
N ALA A 184 -8.28 22.58 6.43
CA ALA A 184 -8.60 23.11 7.74
C ALA A 184 -8.42 22.06 8.85
N ASN A 185 -8.84 20.81 8.61
CA ASN A 185 -8.62 19.68 9.51
C ASN A 185 -7.13 19.42 9.71
N ALA A 186 -6.33 19.39 8.64
CA ALA A 186 -4.88 19.22 8.73
C ALA A 186 -4.23 20.35 9.55
N ALA A 187 -4.65 21.60 9.35
CA ALA A 187 -4.10 22.74 10.08
C ALA A 187 -4.59 22.86 11.54
N SER A 188 -5.59 22.09 11.94
CA SER A 188 -6.18 22.10 13.30
C SER A 188 -5.92 20.79 14.07
N GLN A 189 -5.02 19.93 13.58
CA GLN A 189 -4.68 18.65 14.24
C GLN A 189 -4.13 18.84 15.65
N ASP A 190 -3.32 19.89 15.87
CA ASP A 190 -2.68 20.16 17.16
C ASP A 190 -3.56 20.94 18.15
N ALA A 191 -4.81 21.28 17.77
CA ALA A 191 -5.72 22.00 18.64
C ALA A 191 -6.44 21.07 19.63
N PRO A 192 -6.84 21.59 20.82
CA PRO A 192 -7.59 20.82 21.81
C PRO A 192 -8.89 20.26 21.23
N ASP A 193 -9.21 18.99 21.54
CA ASP A 193 -10.36 18.24 21.02
C ASP A 193 -11.66 19.05 20.98
N ASP A 194 -11.96 19.77 22.06
CA ASP A 194 -13.19 20.54 22.25
C ASP A 194 -13.30 21.78 21.34
N LEU A 195 -12.17 22.25 20.79
CA LEU A 195 -12.09 23.45 19.94
C LEU A 195 -11.77 23.13 18.48
N ARG A 196 -11.42 21.89 18.16
CA ARG A 196 -11.02 21.50 16.79
C ARG A 196 -12.10 21.81 15.77
N ASP A 197 -13.34 21.43 16.04
CA ASP A 197 -14.46 21.63 15.12
C ASP A 197 -14.73 23.12 14.86
N LEU A 198 -14.71 23.94 15.92
CA LEU A 198 -14.87 25.39 15.82
C LEU A 198 -13.73 26.04 15.00
N MET A 199 -12.49 25.59 15.19
CA MET A 199 -11.35 26.09 14.42
C MET A 199 -11.40 25.68 12.94
N VAL A 200 -11.91 24.48 12.65
CA VAL A 200 -12.11 24.01 11.28
C VAL A 200 -13.16 24.85 10.57
N ASP A 201 -14.31 25.08 11.21
CA ASP A 201 -15.39 25.91 10.65
C ASP A 201 -14.96 27.36 10.39
N LEU A 202 -14.19 27.95 11.32
CA LEU A 202 -13.64 29.29 11.13
C LEU A 202 -12.71 29.37 9.91
N LYS A 203 -11.77 28.42 9.78
CA LYS A 203 -10.83 28.37 8.63
C LYS A 203 -11.55 28.14 7.31
N VAL A 204 -12.58 27.30 7.29
CA VAL A 204 -13.42 27.10 6.10
C VAL A 204 -14.17 28.38 5.74
N GLY A 205 -14.68 29.11 6.74
CA GLY A 205 -15.33 30.40 6.58
C GLY A 205 -14.39 31.47 5.99
N GLU A 206 -13.16 31.56 6.49
CA GLU A 206 -12.12 32.46 5.95
C GLU A 206 -11.84 32.17 4.48
N LYS A 207 -11.63 30.89 4.13
CA LYS A 207 -11.40 30.48 2.73
C LYS A 207 -12.59 30.78 1.82
N ARG A 208 -13.82 30.70 2.34
CA ARG A 208 -15.02 31.11 1.59
C ARG A 208 -15.06 32.62 1.36
N ALA A 209 -14.67 33.42 2.36
CA ALA A 209 -14.62 34.87 2.26
C ALA A 209 -13.54 35.34 1.28
N GLU A 210 -12.32 34.77 1.35
CA GLU A 210 -11.24 35.04 0.40
C GLU A 210 -11.68 34.79 -1.05
N ARG A 211 -12.33 33.64 -1.31
CA ARG A 211 -12.83 33.33 -2.66
C ARG A 211 -13.89 34.30 -3.14
N LYS A 212 -14.75 34.79 -2.25
CA LYS A 212 -15.73 35.82 -2.60
C LYS A 212 -15.04 37.12 -3.00
N GLN A 213 -14.04 37.56 -2.25
CA GLN A 213 -13.24 38.73 -2.59
C GLN A 213 -12.54 38.59 -3.94
N TRP A 214 -11.94 37.42 -4.22
CA TRP A 214 -11.34 37.15 -5.53
C TRP A 214 -12.36 37.18 -6.66
N LYS A 215 -13.57 36.66 -6.43
CA LYS A 215 -14.65 36.74 -7.41
C LYS A 215 -15.05 38.19 -7.66
N ASP A 216 -15.29 38.98 -6.61
CA ASP A 216 -15.65 40.39 -6.74
C ASP A 216 -14.57 41.16 -7.53
N VAL A 217 -13.28 40.90 -7.28
CA VAL A 217 -12.16 41.51 -8.03
C VAL A 217 -12.13 41.07 -9.50
N VAL A 218 -12.47 39.81 -9.79
CA VAL A 218 -12.52 39.31 -11.18
C VAL A 218 -13.69 39.94 -11.92
N ASP A 219 -14.86 40.03 -11.28
CA ASP A 219 -16.06 40.66 -11.83
C ASP A 219 -15.79 42.17 -12.12
N ASP A 220 -15.12 42.88 -11.20
CA ASP A 220 -14.69 44.29 -11.40
C ASP A 220 -13.73 44.47 -12.60
N VAL A 221 -12.88 43.48 -12.87
CA VAL A 221 -11.95 43.51 -14.00
C VAL A 221 -12.67 43.16 -15.31
N GLU A 222 -13.63 42.25 -15.28
CA GLU A 222 -14.50 41.92 -16.42
C GLU A 222 -15.30 43.16 -16.86
N ASP A 223 -15.88 43.88 -15.91
CA ASP A 223 -16.58 45.17 -16.14
C ASP A 223 -15.68 46.25 -16.77
N LEU A 224 -14.35 46.13 -16.66
CA LEU A 224 -13.39 47.07 -17.24
C LEU A 224 -13.04 46.75 -18.70
N PHE A 225 -13.31 45.52 -19.14
CA PHE A 225 -13.04 45.04 -20.49
C PHE A 225 -14.27 45.05 -21.41
N ASP A 226 -15.47 45.22 -20.85
CA ASP A 226 -16.72 45.51 -21.57
C ASP A 226 -16.92 47.03 -21.83
#